data_AF-A0AAV7R416-F1
#
_entry.id   AF-A0AAV7R416-F1
#
_cell.length_a   1.000
_cell.length_b   1.000
_cell.length_c   1.000
_cell.angle_alpha   90.00
_cell.angle_beta   90.00
_cell.angle_gamma   90.00
#
_symmetry.space_group_name_H-M   'P 1'
#
loop_
_entity.id
_entity.type
_entity.pdbx_description
1 polymer ?
#
loop_
_entity_poly.entity_id
_entity_poly.type
_entity_poly.pdbx_seq_one_letter_code
_entity_poly.pdbx_strand_id
1 'polypeptide(L)'
;MRVRLRLLSMWMDDGCLRMRVRLRLPSMWMDDGCLRMRVPLRLLSMWMDDGCLRMRVRLRLLSMWMDDGCLRMRVRLRLLSMWVDDGCLRMRVQLRFLSMWMDDGCLRMRVRLRLPSMWMDDGCLRMRVLLRFLSMWMDDGCLRMRVRLRLLSMWMDDGCLRMRVWLRLPSMWMDDGCLGMRVRLRLPSM
;
A
#
# COMPACT_ATOMS: atom_id res chain seq x y z
N MET A 1 -22.31 -1.80 -28.25
CA MET A 1 -21.64 -3.09 -27.99
C MET A 1 -20.77 -3.00 -26.73
N ARG A 2 -20.85 -3.96 -25.81
CA ARG A 2 -19.92 -4.08 -24.67
C ARG A 2 -18.89 -5.16 -25.01
N VAL A 3 -17.74 -4.76 -25.54
CA VAL A 3 -16.62 -5.69 -25.78
C VAL A 3 -16.15 -6.23 -24.43
N ARG A 4 -16.30 -7.55 -24.20
CA ARG A 4 -15.73 -8.24 -23.04
C ARG A 4 -14.40 -8.86 -23.46
N LEU A 5 -13.34 -8.07 -23.39
CA LEU A 5 -11.99 -8.59 -23.55
C LEU A 5 -11.64 -9.46 -22.33
N ARG A 6 -11.33 -10.74 -22.58
CA ARG A 6 -10.96 -11.70 -21.54
C ARG A 6 -9.54 -11.46 -21.06
N LEU A 7 -8.62 -11.21 -21.99
CA LEU A 7 -7.21 -10.93 -21.78
C LEU A 7 -6.88 -9.63 -22.52
N LEU A 8 -5.98 -8.84 -21.95
CA LEU A 8 -5.42 -7.66 -22.58
C LEU A 8 -3.97 -7.55 -22.13
N SER A 9 -3.04 -7.64 -23.07
CA SER A 9 -1.65 -7.22 -22.89
C SER A 9 -1.47 -5.88 -23.60
N MET A 10 -0.83 -4.92 -22.94
CA MET A 10 -0.54 -3.62 -23.51
C MET A 10 0.86 -3.19 -23.11
N TRP A 11 1.56 -2.60 -24.06
CA TRP A 11 2.88 -2.01 -23.94
C TRP A 11 2.77 -0.58 -24.48
N MET A 12 3.36 0.37 -23.78
CA MET A 12 3.46 1.75 -24.24
C MET A 12 4.75 2.35 -23.75
N ASP A 13 5.60 2.76 -24.68
CA ASP A 13 6.87 3.41 -24.38
C ASP A 13 6.61 4.76 -23.72
N ASP A 14 5.71 5.57 -24.31
CA ASP A 14 5.40 6.91 -23.82
C ASP A 14 3.90 7.23 -23.82
N GLY A 15 3.41 7.84 -22.74
CA GLY A 15 2.28 8.74 -22.79
C GLY A 15 1.16 8.52 -21.78
N CYS A 16 -0.05 8.97 -22.15
CA CYS A 16 -1.18 9.10 -21.22
C CYS A 16 -2.35 8.19 -21.59
N LEU A 17 -2.66 7.23 -20.72
CA LEU A 17 -3.76 6.31 -20.92
C LEU A 17 -4.91 6.50 -19.93
N ARG A 18 -6.13 6.46 -20.46
CA ARG A 18 -7.36 6.48 -19.66
C ARG A 18 -8.27 5.32 -20.02
N MET A 19 -8.26 4.28 -19.18
CA MET A 19 -9.10 3.11 -19.38
C MET A 19 -10.42 3.14 -18.59
N ARG A 20 -11.51 2.77 -19.29
CA ARG A 20 -12.85 2.49 -18.73
C ARG A 20 -13.45 1.25 -19.37
N VAL A 21 -12.86 0.08 -19.14
CA VAL A 21 -13.26 -1.19 -19.76
C VAL A 21 -13.52 -2.28 -18.72
N ARG A 22 -14.34 -3.29 -19.00
CA ARG A 22 -14.44 -4.48 -18.13
C ARG A 22 -13.51 -5.55 -18.67
N LEU A 23 -12.38 -5.76 -18.03
CA LEU A 23 -11.40 -6.79 -18.37
C LEU A 23 -11.38 -7.85 -17.27
N ARG A 24 -11.05 -9.11 -17.62
CA ARG A 24 -10.83 -10.13 -16.59
C ARG A 24 -9.38 -10.12 -16.11
N LEU A 25 -8.43 -10.08 -17.04
CA LEU A 25 -7.01 -10.34 -16.82
C LEU A 25 -6.11 -9.39 -17.64
N PRO A 26 -6.06 -8.08 -17.35
CA PRO A 26 -5.08 -7.17 -17.93
C PRO A 26 -3.66 -7.38 -17.38
N SER A 27 -2.68 -7.35 -18.27
CA SER A 27 -1.28 -7.03 -18.03
C SER A 27 -0.92 -5.75 -18.78
N MET A 28 -0.21 -4.83 -18.12
CA MET A 28 0.23 -3.57 -18.73
C MET A 28 1.66 -3.30 -18.35
N TRP A 29 2.42 -2.83 -19.35
CA TRP A 29 3.76 -2.29 -19.25
C TRP A 29 3.73 -0.88 -19.82
N MET A 30 4.38 0.04 -19.13
CA MET A 30 4.47 1.45 -19.49
C MET A 30 5.85 1.91 -19.09
N ASP A 31 6.67 2.37 -20.01
CA ASP A 31 7.99 2.88 -19.66
C ASP A 31 7.76 4.25 -19.01
N ASP A 32 7.24 5.21 -19.78
CA ASP A 32 6.97 6.55 -19.27
C ASP A 32 5.49 6.97 -19.37
N GLY A 33 4.93 7.48 -18.28
CA GLY A 33 3.80 8.40 -18.36
C GLY A 33 2.69 8.26 -17.32
N CYS A 34 1.44 8.27 -17.77
CA CYS A 34 0.30 8.49 -16.89
C CYS A 34 -0.86 7.53 -17.15
N LEU A 35 -1.25 6.76 -16.14
CA LEU A 35 -2.34 5.80 -16.25
C LEU A 35 -3.50 6.11 -15.31
N ARG A 36 -4.71 6.26 -15.87
CA ARG A 36 -5.95 6.45 -15.12
C ARG A 36 -6.96 5.35 -15.40
N MET A 37 -7.23 4.53 -14.38
CA MET A 37 -8.16 3.40 -14.49
C MET A 37 -9.37 3.49 -13.58
N ARG A 38 -10.56 3.15 -14.13
CA ARG A 38 -11.83 3.06 -13.39
C ARG A 38 -12.65 1.85 -13.83
N VAL A 39 -12.33 0.68 -13.31
CA VAL A 39 -12.80 -0.60 -13.87
C VAL A 39 -13.00 -1.68 -12.80
N PRO A 40 -14.00 -2.59 -12.95
CA PRO A 40 -14.02 -3.85 -12.24
C PRO A 40 -13.15 -4.87 -12.98
N LEU A 41 -12.20 -5.49 -12.28
CA LEU A 41 -11.27 -6.49 -12.82
C LEU A 41 -11.33 -7.76 -11.99
N ARG A 42 -10.81 -8.88 -12.50
CA ARG A 42 -10.56 -10.06 -11.67
C ARG A 42 -9.13 -10.01 -11.12
N LEU A 43 -8.16 -9.95 -12.01
CA LEU A 43 -6.73 -9.79 -11.72
C LEU A 43 -6.21 -8.56 -12.47
N LEU A 44 -5.10 -8.00 -12.01
CA LEU A 44 -4.36 -6.95 -12.70
C LEU A 44 -2.88 -7.13 -12.36
N SER A 45 -2.04 -7.16 -13.40
CA SER A 45 -0.59 -7.03 -13.29
C SER A 45 -0.16 -5.76 -13.99
N MET A 46 0.81 -5.06 -13.42
CA MET A 46 1.30 -3.79 -13.92
C MET A 46 2.77 -3.62 -13.63
N TRP A 47 3.47 -3.13 -14.64
CA TRP A 47 4.81 -2.58 -14.58
C TRP A 47 4.74 -1.14 -15.09
N MET A 48 5.50 -0.25 -14.46
CA MET A 48 5.62 1.15 -14.80
C MET A 48 7.04 1.56 -14.46
N ASP A 49 7.83 2.02 -15.41
CA ASP A 49 9.18 2.46 -15.09
C ASP A 49 9.04 3.85 -14.44
N ASP A 50 8.66 4.88 -15.19
CA ASP A 50 8.38 6.21 -14.63
C ASP A 50 6.92 6.64 -14.80
N GLY A 51 6.33 7.16 -13.71
CA GLY A 51 5.24 8.10 -13.84
C GLY A 51 4.14 8.07 -12.80
N CYS A 52 2.89 8.21 -13.27
CA CYS A 52 1.76 8.56 -12.42
C CYS A 52 0.55 7.64 -12.61
N LEU A 53 0.17 6.96 -11.53
CA LEU A 53 -0.93 6.01 -11.52
C LEU A 53 -2.12 6.46 -10.68
N ARG A 54 -3.30 6.46 -11.28
CA ARG A 54 -4.56 6.74 -10.59
C ARG A 54 -5.61 5.66 -10.81
N MET A 55 -5.81 4.83 -9.80
CA MET A 55 -6.75 3.72 -9.86
C MET A 55 -7.95 3.86 -8.94
N ARG A 56 -9.14 3.58 -9.49
CA ARG A 56 -10.37 3.33 -8.72
C ARG A 56 -11.02 2.04 -9.20
N VAL A 57 -10.65 0.93 -8.56
CA VAL A 57 -10.97 -0.41 -9.05
C VAL A 57 -11.52 -1.33 -7.96
N ARG A 58 -12.33 -2.30 -8.37
CA ARG A 58 -12.74 -3.44 -7.55
C ARG A 58 -12.19 -4.70 -8.23
N LEU A 59 -11.35 -5.44 -7.52
CA LEU A 59 -10.64 -6.58 -8.08
C LEU A 59 -10.36 -7.66 -7.04
N ARG A 60 -9.94 -8.86 -7.43
CA ARG A 60 -9.55 -9.90 -6.47
C ARG A 60 -8.09 -9.76 -6.08
N LEU A 61 -7.19 -9.70 -7.07
CA LEU A 61 -5.75 -9.62 -6.89
C LEU A 61 -5.16 -8.49 -7.74
N LEU A 62 -4.22 -7.76 -7.17
CA LEU A 62 -3.41 -6.74 -7.85
C LEU A 62 -1.95 -7.04 -7.54
N SER A 63 -1.13 -7.13 -8.58
CA SER A 63 0.32 -7.05 -8.52
C SER A 63 0.77 -5.79 -9.24
N MET A 64 1.71 -5.07 -8.66
CA MET A 64 2.25 -3.85 -9.21
C MET A 64 3.71 -3.72 -8.88
N TRP A 65 4.47 -3.29 -9.87
CA TRP A 65 5.82 -2.78 -9.79
C TRP A 65 5.81 -1.36 -10.39
N MET A 66 6.61 -0.50 -9.80
CA MET A 66 6.80 0.88 -10.19
C MET A 66 8.24 1.22 -9.86
N ASP A 67 9.04 1.63 -10.82
CA ASP A 67 10.41 2.04 -10.51
C ASP A 67 10.31 3.44 -9.88
N ASP A 68 9.91 4.45 -10.65
CA ASP A 68 9.70 5.80 -10.14
C ASP A 68 8.25 6.31 -10.25
N GLY A 69 7.79 6.92 -9.17
CA GLY A 69 6.82 8.01 -9.26
C GLY A 69 5.67 7.98 -8.27
N CYS A 70 4.45 8.16 -8.77
CA CYS A 70 3.32 8.64 -7.97
C CYS A 70 2.07 7.80 -8.12
N LEU A 71 1.64 7.18 -7.02
CA LEU A 71 0.48 6.32 -7.01
C LEU A 71 -0.68 6.85 -6.17
N ARG A 72 -1.87 6.84 -6.74
CA ARG A 72 -3.12 7.12 -6.03
C ARG A 72 -4.17 6.04 -6.23
N MET A 73 -4.34 5.21 -5.21
CA MET A 73 -5.30 4.11 -5.22
C MET A 73 -6.52 4.32 -4.32
N ARG A 74 -7.70 4.01 -4.85
CA ARG A 74 -8.91 3.75 -4.07
C ARG A 74 -9.52 2.43 -4.50
N VAL A 75 -9.24 1.38 -3.75
CA VAL A 75 -9.48 0.01 -4.21
C VAL A 75 -10.15 -0.86 -3.15
N ARG A 76 -10.92 -1.86 -3.60
CA ARG A 76 -11.46 -2.93 -2.75
C ARG A 76 -11.06 -4.26 -3.37
N LEU A 77 -10.24 -5.02 -2.66
CA LEU A 77 -9.67 -6.27 -3.17
C LEU A 77 -9.42 -7.31 -2.08
N ARG A 78 -8.92 -8.50 -2.44
CA ARG A 78 -8.56 -9.53 -1.47
C ARG A 78 -7.06 -9.47 -1.13
N LEU A 79 -6.20 -9.52 -2.14
CA LEU A 79 -4.73 -9.51 -2.00
C LEU A 79 -4.12 -8.40 -2.86
N LEU A 80 -3.21 -7.64 -2.28
CA LEU A 80 -2.38 -6.63 -2.95
C LEU A 80 -0.92 -6.99 -2.72
N SER A 81 -0.16 -7.07 -3.80
CA SER A 81 1.30 -7.02 -3.79
C SER A 81 1.75 -5.76 -4.52
N MET A 82 2.70 -5.05 -3.95
CA MET A 82 3.23 -3.81 -4.49
C MET A 82 4.72 -3.71 -4.17
N TRP A 83 5.50 -3.44 -5.20
CA TRP A 83 6.89 -3.01 -5.15
C TRP A 83 6.95 -1.61 -5.77
N VAL A 84 7.73 -0.74 -5.14
CA VAL A 84 7.98 0.63 -5.59
C VAL A 84 9.42 0.93 -5.24
N ASP A 85 10.24 1.31 -6.20
CA ASP A 85 11.63 1.67 -5.90
C ASP A 85 11.59 3.08 -5.30
N ASP A 86 11.31 4.12 -6.08
CA ASP A 86 11.15 5.48 -5.57
C ASP A 86 9.73 6.02 -5.75
N GLY A 87 9.09 6.51 -4.67
CA GLY A 87 7.84 7.22 -4.91
C GLY A 87 6.94 7.68 -3.78
N CYS A 88 5.81 8.21 -4.23
CA CYS A 88 4.76 8.76 -3.38
C CYS A 88 3.46 7.96 -3.54
N LEU A 89 3.08 7.20 -2.51
CA LEU A 89 1.88 6.39 -2.53
C LEU A 89 0.77 6.95 -1.63
N ARG A 90 -0.41 7.13 -2.21
CA ARG A 90 -1.63 7.49 -1.48
C ARG A 90 -2.72 6.45 -1.68
N MET A 91 -2.94 5.66 -0.64
CA MET A 91 -3.87 4.54 -0.71
C MET A 91 -5.06 4.67 0.24
N ARG A 92 -6.26 4.37 -0.29
CA ARG A 92 -7.47 4.13 0.48
C ARG A 92 -8.05 2.77 0.12
N VAL A 93 -7.78 1.77 0.94
CA VAL A 93 -8.04 0.37 0.59
C VAL A 93 -8.91 -0.34 1.62
N GLN A 94 -9.68 -1.32 1.15
CA GLN A 94 -10.29 -2.34 1.98
C GLN A 94 -9.91 -3.69 1.39
N LEU A 95 -9.08 -4.45 2.10
CA LEU A 95 -8.60 -5.76 1.64
C LEU A 95 -8.32 -6.73 2.78
N ARG A 96 -7.97 -7.97 2.46
CA ARG A 96 -7.63 -8.98 3.48
C ARG A 96 -6.13 -8.97 3.76
N PHE A 97 -5.31 -9.03 2.72
CA PHE A 97 -3.85 -9.11 2.81
C PHE A 97 -3.11 -8.09 1.92
N LEU A 98 -2.17 -7.38 2.53
CA LEU A 98 -1.28 -6.42 1.87
C LEU A 98 0.15 -6.94 2.04
N SER A 99 0.89 -7.04 0.94
CA SER A 99 2.35 -7.00 0.95
C SER A 99 2.78 -5.74 0.21
N MET A 100 3.71 -5.01 0.80
CA MET A 100 4.23 -3.76 0.25
C MET A 100 5.71 -3.65 0.60
N TRP A 101 6.50 -3.35 -0.41
CA TRP A 101 7.89 -2.95 -0.33
C TRP A 101 7.99 -1.59 -1.00
N MET A 102 8.84 -0.74 -0.44
CA MET A 102 9.17 0.58 -0.94
C MET A 102 10.63 0.81 -0.60
N ASP A 103 11.47 1.13 -1.57
CA ASP A 103 12.86 1.44 -1.25
C ASP A 103 12.87 2.87 -0.70
N ASP A 104 12.57 3.88 -1.52
CA ASP A 104 12.46 5.26 -1.05
C ASP A 104 11.06 5.88 -1.19
N GLY A 105 10.67 6.62 -0.15
CA GLY A 105 9.78 7.76 -0.31
C GLY A 105 8.65 7.85 0.70
N CYS A 106 7.41 8.03 0.21
CA CYS A 106 6.32 8.57 1.02
C CYS A 106 5.03 7.77 0.90
N LEU A 107 4.63 7.14 2.01
CA LEU A 107 3.44 6.31 2.06
C LEU A 107 2.34 6.88 2.95
N ARG A 108 1.20 7.24 2.35
CA ARG A 108 -0.02 7.64 3.06
C ARG A 108 -1.15 6.63 2.90
N MET A 109 -1.48 5.96 4.00
CA MET A 109 -2.47 4.90 4.04
C MET A 109 -3.67 5.15 4.95
N ARG A 110 -4.86 4.87 4.41
CA ARG A 110 -6.11 4.74 5.17
C ARG A 110 -6.77 3.41 4.86
N VAL A 111 -6.74 2.49 5.80
CA VAL A 111 -7.04 1.09 5.48
C VAL A 111 -7.89 0.38 6.54
N ARG A 112 -8.67 -0.59 6.08
CA ARG A 112 -9.30 -1.63 6.93
C ARG A 112 -8.81 -2.98 6.39
N LEU A 113 -7.87 -3.61 7.10
CA LEU A 113 -7.24 -4.87 6.69
C LEU A 113 -7.28 -5.91 7.80
N ARG A 114 -6.92 -7.15 7.47
CA ARG A 114 -6.67 -8.18 8.48
C ARG A 114 -5.18 -8.31 8.77
N LEU A 115 -4.37 -8.43 7.70
CA LEU A 115 -2.97 -8.84 7.75
C LEU A 115 -2.13 -8.05 6.72
N PRO A 116 -1.54 -6.91 7.09
CA PRO A 116 -0.52 -6.23 6.32
C PRO A 116 0.90 -6.60 6.75
N SER A 117 1.76 -6.78 5.75
CA SER A 117 3.22 -6.73 5.85
C SER A 117 3.72 -5.53 5.05
N MET A 118 4.62 -4.76 5.63
CA MET A 118 5.27 -3.61 4.99
C MET A 118 6.75 -3.63 5.29
N TRP A 119 7.52 -3.37 4.24
CA TRP A 119 8.95 -3.09 4.26
C TRP A 119 9.14 -1.71 3.63
N MET A 120 10.04 -0.92 4.18
CA MET A 120 10.39 0.42 3.72
C MET A 120 11.85 0.65 4.05
N ASP A 121 12.69 0.98 3.09
CA ASP A 121 14.10 1.26 3.38
C ASP A 121 14.15 2.68 3.94
N ASP A 122 13.92 3.67 3.08
CA ASP A 122 13.89 5.07 3.51
C ASP A 122 12.53 5.74 3.34
N GLY A 123 12.13 6.50 4.37
CA GLY A 123 11.25 7.64 4.18
C GLY A 123 10.13 7.83 5.20
N CYS A 124 8.92 8.08 4.71
CA CYS A 124 7.86 8.69 5.51
C CYS A 124 6.53 7.95 5.41
N LEU A 125 6.09 7.36 6.52
CA LEU A 125 4.89 6.55 6.55
C LEU A 125 3.81 7.11 7.48
N ARG A 126 2.64 7.40 6.91
CA ARG A 126 1.47 7.90 7.63
C ARG A 126 0.28 6.97 7.52
N MET A 127 -0.05 6.32 8.63
CA MET A 127 -1.10 5.31 8.71
C MET A 127 -2.28 5.68 9.60
N ARG A 128 -3.49 5.43 9.08
CA ARG A 128 -4.73 5.35 9.87
C ARG A 128 -5.43 4.04 9.57
N VAL A 129 -5.39 3.10 10.52
CA VAL A 129 -5.78 1.71 10.22
C VAL A 129 -6.59 1.08 11.34
N LEU A 130 -7.46 0.15 10.95
CA LEU A 130 -8.09 -0.82 11.84
C LEU A 130 -7.70 -2.20 11.32
N LEU A 131 -6.94 -2.95 12.12
CA LEU A 131 -6.31 -4.21 11.74
C LEU A 131 -6.51 -5.29 12.81
N ARG A 132 -6.25 -6.56 12.46
CA ARG A 132 -6.05 -7.61 13.47
C ARG A 132 -4.57 -7.69 13.84
N PHE A 133 -3.71 -7.81 12.84
CA PHE A 133 -2.26 -7.84 12.99
C PHE A 133 -1.63 -6.79 12.08
N LEU A 134 -0.39 -6.41 12.37
CA LEU A 134 0.47 -5.57 11.55
C LEU A 134 1.91 -6.04 11.75
N SER A 135 2.61 -6.32 10.65
CA SER A 135 4.07 -6.45 10.62
C SER A 135 4.63 -5.28 9.82
N MET A 136 5.66 -4.64 10.35
CA MET A 136 6.34 -3.52 9.73
C MET A 136 7.82 -3.55 10.03
N TRP A 137 8.61 -3.25 9.02
CA TRP A 137 10.04 -3.01 9.11
C TRP A 137 10.31 -1.68 8.39
N MET A 138 11.25 -0.91 8.91
CA MET A 138 11.67 0.39 8.38
C MET A 138 13.15 0.53 8.70
N ASP A 139 14.00 0.82 7.72
CA ASP A 139 15.40 1.14 8.02
C ASP A 139 15.45 2.57 8.55
N ASP A 140 15.33 3.57 7.68
CA ASP A 140 15.39 4.96 8.09
C ASP A 140 14.06 5.68 7.85
N GLY A 141 13.58 6.42 8.86
CA GLY A 141 12.53 7.39 8.56
C GLY A 141 11.59 7.84 9.66
N CYS A 142 10.41 8.26 9.20
CA CYS A 142 9.41 8.92 10.02
C CYS A 142 8.06 8.20 9.93
N LEU A 143 7.62 7.68 11.07
CA LEU A 143 6.44 6.85 11.17
C LEU A 143 5.36 7.48 12.04
N ARG A 144 4.22 7.82 11.43
CA ARG A 144 3.05 8.38 12.13
C ARG A 144 1.83 7.49 12.02
N MET A 145 1.48 6.87 13.15
CA MET A 145 0.42 5.89 13.24
C MET A 145 -0.76 6.32 14.13
N ARG A 146 -1.99 6.05 13.65
CA ARG A 146 -3.19 5.97 14.49
C ARG A 146 -3.90 4.66 14.19
N VAL A 147 -3.83 3.70 15.12
CA VAL A 147 -4.20 2.31 14.83
C VAL A 147 -5.01 1.66 15.95
N ARG A 148 -5.99 0.84 15.58
CA ARG A 148 -6.71 -0.06 16.48
C ARG A 148 -6.44 -1.50 16.05
N LEU A 149 -5.65 -2.25 16.83
CA LEU A 149 -5.14 -3.59 16.50
C LEU A 149 -5.31 -4.56 17.65
N ARG A 150 -5.15 -5.85 17.38
CA ARG A 150 -4.90 -6.83 18.45
C ARG A 150 -3.40 -7.00 18.67
N LEU A 151 -2.67 -7.17 17.58
CA LEU A 151 -1.25 -7.49 17.56
C LEU A 151 -0.47 -6.54 16.64
N LEU A 152 0.73 -6.17 17.07
CA LEU A 152 1.67 -5.32 16.37
C LEU A 152 3.06 -5.91 16.51
N SER A 153 3.75 -6.14 15.40
CA SER A 153 5.19 -6.34 15.35
C SER A 153 5.80 -5.22 14.52
N MET A 154 6.80 -4.56 15.06
CA MET A 154 7.49 -3.46 14.40
C MET A 154 8.97 -3.47 14.73
N TRP A 155 9.77 -3.14 13.73
CA TRP A 155 11.18 -2.86 13.87
C TRP A 155 11.49 -1.59 13.07
N MET A 156 12.40 -0.79 13.59
CA MET A 156 12.88 0.46 13.02
C MET A 156 14.36 0.57 13.36
N ASP A 157 15.23 0.80 12.38
CA ASP A 157 16.64 1.10 12.67
C ASP A 157 16.74 2.54 13.16
N ASP A 158 16.59 3.52 12.27
CA ASP A 158 16.73 4.92 12.63
C ASP A 158 15.45 5.74 12.39
N GLY A 159 15.13 6.60 13.36
CA GLY A 159 14.33 7.78 13.11
C GLY A 159 13.20 8.03 14.10
N CYS A 160 12.04 8.47 13.60
CA CYS A 160 11.02 9.10 14.43
C CYS A 160 9.68 8.36 14.40
N LEU A 161 9.28 7.83 15.55
CA LEU A 161 8.04 7.08 15.71
C LEU A 161 7.00 7.83 16.55
N ARG A 162 5.87 8.21 15.93
CA ARG A 162 4.71 8.79 16.64
C ARG A 162 3.46 7.93 16.52
N MET A 163 3.08 7.29 17.62
CA MET A 163 1.98 6.33 17.65
C MET A 163 0.83 6.71 18.60
N ARG A 164 -0.40 6.55 18.12
CA ARG A 164 -1.62 6.54 18.94
C ARG A 164 -2.35 5.21 18.74
N VAL A 165 -2.31 4.35 19.75
CA VAL A 165 -2.73 2.96 19.57
C VAL A 165 -3.70 2.46 20.63
N TRP A 166 -4.66 1.65 20.16
CA TRP A 166 -5.51 0.80 20.96
C TRP A 166 -5.12 -0.65 20.65
N LEU A 167 -4.34 -1.25 21.55
CA LEU A 167 -3.70 -2.56 21.36
C LEU A 167 -3.99 -3.50 22.52
N ARG A 168 -3.76 -4.78 22.28
CA ARG A 168 -3.65 -5.77 23.36
C ARG A 168 -2.19 -6.14 23.60
N LEU A 169 -1.43 -6.47 22.56
CA LEU A 169 -0.01 -6.84 22.70
C LEU A 169 0.83 -6.16 21.60
N PRO A 170 1.75 -5.26 21.96
CA PRO A 170 2.80 -4.75 21.08
C PRO A 170 4.12 -5.51 21.25
N SER A 171 4.82 -5.78 20.15
CA SER A 171 6.26 -6.00 20.10
C SER A 171 6.88 -4.94 19.18
N MET A 172 7.82 -4.16 19.70
CA MET A 172 8.44 -3.05 18.98
C MET A 172 9.91 -3.01 19.34
N TRP A 173 10.75 -2.82 18.32
CA TRP A 173 12.18 -2.62 18.41
C TRP A 173 12.52 -1.33 17.66
N MET A 174 13.44 -0.56 18.21
CA MET A 174 13.93 0.71 17.68
C MET A 174 15.38 0.83 18.12
N ASP A 175 16.30 0.93 17.17
CA ASP A 175 17.73 0.98 17.46
C ASP A 175 18.12 2.42 17.84
N ASP A 176 17.91 3.40 16.95
CA ASP A 176 18.15 4.81 17.22
C ASP A 176 16.96 5.75 16.88
N GLY A 177 16.86 6.84 17.64
CA GLY A 177 15.94 7.95 17.36
C GLY A 177 14.89 8.24 18.44
N CYS A 178 13.69 8.64 18.01
CA CYS A 178 12.70 9.30 18.86
C CYS A 178 11.36 8.55 18.90
N LEU A 179 10.93 8.12 20.10
CA LEU A 179 9.64 7.47 20.32
C LEU A 179 8.63 8.37 21.05
N GLY A 180 7.50 8.64 20.39
CA GLY A 180 6.33 9.31 20.96
C GLY A 180 5.08 8.42 20.93
N MET A 181 4.84 7.66 22.01
CA MET A 181 3.71 6.72 22.10
C MET A 181 2.59 7.21 23.02
N ARG A 182 1.33 7.05 22.59
CA ARG A 182 0.15 7.15 23.47
C ARG A 182 -0.70 5.89 23.33
N VAL A 183 -0.71 5.08 24.38
CA VAL A 183 -1.46 3.82 24.45
C VAL A 183 -2.74 4.02 25.26
N ARG A 184 -3.84 3.43 24.77
CA ARG A 184 -5.03 3.19 25.59
C ARG A 184 -5.29 1.69 25.62
N LEU A 185 -4.87 1.05 26.70
CA LEU A 185 -5.14 -0.36 26.96
C LEU A 185 -6.61 -0.54 27.33
N ARG A 186 -7.29 -1.53 26.74
CA ARG A 186 -8.50 -2.08 27.35
C ARG A 186 -8.02 -3.21 28.25
N LEU A 187 -7.99 -2.97 29.56
CA LEU A 187 -7.86 -4.04 30.54
C LEU A 187 -9.02 -5.03 30.33
N PRO A 188 -8.79 -6.34 30.37
CA PRO A 188 -9.90 -7.29 30.49
C PRO A 188 -10.65 -6.94 31.78
N SER A 189 -11.96 -6.74 31.69
CA SER A 189 -12.82 -6.77 32.87
C SER A 189 -12.71 -8.17 33.47
N MET A 190 -12.20 -8.25 34.70
CA MET A 190 -12.32 -9.45 35.56
C MET A 190 -13.80 -9.75 35.81
#